data_AF-A0A0S8GTL7-F1
#
_entry.id   AF-A0A0S8GTL7-F1
#
_cell.length_a   1.000
_cell.length_b   1.000
_cell.length_c   1.000
_cell.angle_alpha   90.00
_cell.angle_beta   90.00
_cell.angle_gamma   90.00
#
_symmetry.space_group_name_H-M   'P 1'
#
loop_
_entity.id
_entity.type
_entity.pdbx_description
1 polymer ?
#
loop_
_entity_poly.entity_id
_entity_poly.type
_entity_poly.pdbx_seq_one_letter_code
_entity_poly.pdbx_strand_id
1 'polypeptide(L)'
;MSRAKEELEKVVKAVSAGRLKNPARIGAHAGRALSRPHGYRYYSWEVSGPGKFRFFEDGKKLAAEMLHEGKYILKTDHMEITAVEAVTCYKELNTVEQGCRDLKDVIDMRPIHHQKDDRIEAHIFVATLALFIKCSLEYQLASKLPQLSGTDALVAMKSIGLSELAMDHKVMRLVSGGGRDTKRILSALNIKEINPPDP
;
A
#
# COMPACT_ATOMS: atom_id res chain seq x y z
N MET A 1 2.93 -24.07 1.63
CA MET A 1 2.99 -25.55 1.71
C MET A 1 2.90 -26.12 3.12
N SER A 2 3.75 -25.71 4.09
CA SER A 2 3.81 -26.36 5.44
C SER A 2 2.47 -26.46 6.17
N ARG A 3 1.69 -25.36 6.22
CA ARG A 3 0.38 -25.33 6.90
C ARG A 3 -0.63 -26.34 6.31
N ALA A 4 -0.63 -26.54 4.99
CA ALA A 4 -1.54 -27.51 4.36
C ALA A 4 -1.22 -28.95 4.76
N LYS A 5 0.08 -29.27 4.84
CA LYS A 5 0.57 -30.57 5.29
C LYS A 5 0.22 -30.82 6.75
N GLU A 6 0.46 -29.85 7.63
CA GLU A 6 0.11 -29.94 9.06
C GLU A 6 -1.40 -30.20 9.28
N GLU A 7 -2.27 -29.52 8.54
CA GLU A 7 -3.72 -29.75 8.63
C GLU A 7 -4.14 -31.13 8.13
N LEU A 8 -3.54 -31.62 7.03
CA LEU A 8 -3.77 -32.98 6.54
C LEU A 8 -3.27 -34.05 7.53
N GLU A 9 -2.14 -33.81 8.19
CA GLU A 9 -1.62 -34.68 9.25
C GLU A 9 -2.58 -34.76 10.45
N LYS A 10 -3.30 -33.69 10.78
CA LYS A 10 -4.37 -33.75 11.80
C LYS A 10 -5.51 -34.66 11.37
N VAL A 11 -5.87 -34.67 10.08
CA VAL A 11 -6.87 -35.59 9.53
C VAL A 11 -6.38 -37.04 9.62
N VAL A 12 -5.12 -37.30 9.27
CA VAL A 12 -4.49 -38.63 9.44
C VAL A 12 -4.57 -39.08 10.90
N LYS A 13 -4.18 -38.22 11.86
CA LYS A 13 -4.25 -38.52 13.30
C LYS A 13 -5.68 -38.79 13.80
N ALA A 14 -6.68 -38.09 13.27
CA ALA A 14 -8.08 -38.31 13.63
C ALA A 14 -8.62 -39.64 13.09
N VAL A 15 -8.19 -40.03 11.88
CA VAL A 15 -8.55 -41.31 11.26
C VAL A 15 -7.86 -42.47 11.96
N SER A 16 -6.55 -42.37 12.25
CA SER A 16 -5.79 -43.42 12.94
C SER A 16 -6.24 -43.62 14.39
N ALA A 17 -6.64 -42.55 15.08
CA ALA A 17 -7.27 -42.63 16.40
C ALA A 17 -8.71 -43.17 16.39
N GLY A 18 -9.27 -43.53 15.22
CA GLY A 18 -10.62 -44.06 15.10
C GLY A 18 -11.74 -43.05 15.34
N ARG A 19 -11.42 -41.76 15.52
CA ARG A 19 -12.40 -40.67 15.69
C ARG A 19 -13.14 -40.35 14.40
N LEU A 20 -12.55 -40.68 13.25
CA LEU A 20 -13.12 -40.42 11.93
C LEU A 20 -13.08 -41.70 11.06
N LYS A 21 -14.23 -42.37 10.94
CA LYS A 21 -14.34 -43.66 10.22
C LYS A 21 -15.14 -43.57 8.92
N ASN A 22 -16.16 -42.71 8.86
CA ASN A 22 -17.03 -42.59 7.69
C ASN A 22 -16.27 -41.94 6.51
N PRO A 23 -16.17 -42.61 5.34
CA PRO A 23 -15.44 -42.11 4.18
C PRO A 23 -15.84 -40.71 3.72
N ALA A 24 -17.14 -40.41 3.69
CA ALA A 24 -17.65 -39.10 3.27
C ALA A 24 -17.21 -37.99 4.25
N ARG A 25 -17.20 -38.29 5.56
CA ARG A 25 -16.72 -37.33 6.57
C ARG A 25 -15.20 -37.14 6.48
N ILE A 26 -14.44 -38.20 6.22
CA ILE A 26 -12.99 -38.12 5.99
C ILE A 26 -12.69 -37.18 4.82
N GLY A 27 -13.36 -37.38 3.68
CA GLY A 27 -13.20 -36.52 2.51
C GLY A 27 -13.56 -35.06 2.78
N ALA A 28 -14.67 -34.80 3.50
CA ALA A 28 -15.07 -33.45 3.86
C ALA A 28 -14.04 -32.74 4.78
N HIS A 29 -13.40 -33.47 5.69
CA HIS A 29 -12.33 -32.95 6.54
C HIS A 29 -11.05 -32.69 5.75
N ALA A 30 -10.65 -33.61 4.85
CA ALA A 30 -9.49 -33.43 3.98
C ALA A 30 -9.67 -32.24 3.03
N GLY A 31 -10.86 -32.07 2.43
CA GLY A 31 -11.19 -30.91 1.61
C GLY A 31 -11.08 -29.60 2.40
N ARG A 32 -11.62 -29.54 3.62
CA ARG A 32 -11.50 -28.37 4.50
C ARG A 32 -10.06 -28.06 4.89
N ALA A 33 -9.28 -29.08 5.24
CA ALA A 33 -7.86 -28.94 5.57
C ALA A 33 -7.06 -28.30 4.42
N LEU A 34 -7.44 -28.58 3.17
CA LEU A 34 -6.79 -28.03 1.99
C LEU A 34 -7.33 -26.68 1.53
N SER A 35 -8.57 -26.32 1.85
CA SER A 35 -9.22 -25.11 1.33
C SER A 35 -8.53 -23.82 1.81
N ARG A 36 -8.39 -23.64 3.12
CA ARG A 36 -7.88 -22.39 3.71
C ARG A 36 -6.40 -22.12 3.39
N PRO A 37 -5.48 -23.10 3.43
CA PRO A 37 -4.10 -22.89 3.03
C PRO A 37 -3.85 -23.08 1.51
N HIS A 38 -4.90 -23.19 0.68
CA HIS A 38 -4.81 -23.50 -0.75
C HIS A 38 -3.99 -24.75 -1.08
N GLY A 39 -3.98 -25.73 -0.17
CA GLY A 39 -3.17 -26.94 -0.29
C GLY A 39 -3.58 -27.85 -1.46
N TYR A 40 -4.79 -27.67 -1.98
CA TYR A 40 -5.30 -28.44 -3.13
C TYR A 40 -4.46 -28.25 -4.41
N ARG A 41 -3.63 -27.20 -4.46
CA ARG A 41 -2.67 -26.91 -5.53
C ARG A 41 -1.43 -27.83 -5.50
N TYR A 42 -1.16 -28.49 -4.38
CA TYR A 42 0.06 -29.30 -4.20
C TYR A 42 -0.24 -30.74 -3.79
N TYR A 43 -1.31 -30.94 -3.02
CA TYR A 43 -1.64 -32.23 -2.42
C TYR A 43 -2.91 -32.82 -3.04
N SER A 44 -2.88 -34.14 -3.20
CA SER A 44 -4.05 -34.96 -3.51
C SER A 44 -4.24 -35.97 -2.37
N TRP A 45 -5.46 -36.47 -2.24
CA TRP A 45 -5.81 -37.40 -1.16
C TRP A 45 -6.79 -38.44 -1.66
N GLU A 46 -6.78 -39.58 -0.99
CA GLU A 46 -7.62 -40.72 -1.30
C GLU A 46 -8.18 -41.32 -0.01
N VAL A 47 -9.42 -41.77 -0.10
CA VAL A 47 -10.10 -42.53 0.95
C VAL A 47 -10.44 -43.90 0.38
N SER A 48 -9.55 -44.88 0.56
CA SER A 48 -9.72 -46.23 0.02
C SER A 48 -10.76 -47.08 0.77
N GLY A 49 -11.36 -46.55 1.84
CA GLY A 49 -12.39 -47.22 2.62
C GLY A 49 -12.58 -46.63 4.02
N PRO A 50 -13.47 -47.20 4.85
CA PRO A 50 -13.71 -46.71 6.20
C PRO A 50 -12.43 -46.71 7.04
N GLY A 51 -12.09 -45.56 7.63
CA GLY A 51 -10.88 -45.41 8.44
C GLY A 51 -9.56 -45.50 7.66
N LYS A 52 -9.59 -45.49 6.31
CA LYS A 52 -8.40 -45.53 5.47
C LYS A 52 -8.27 -44.20 4.72
N PHE A 53 -7.29 -43.40 5.12
CA PHE A 53 -7.01 -42.09 4.54
C PHE A 53 -5.52 -41.98 4.22
N ARG A 54 -5.20 -41.53 3.01
CA ARG A 54 -3.84 -41.18 2.61
C ARG A 54 -3.87 -39.88 1.83
N PHE A 55 -2.87 -39.04 2.06
CA PHE A 55 -2.56 -37.91 1.18
C PHE A 55 -1.15 -38.07 0.62
N PHE A 56 -0.89 -37.40 -0.49
CA PHE A 56 0.41 -37.39 -1.16
C PHE A 56 0.58 -36.10 -1.96
N GLU A 57 1.83 -35.75 -2.24
CA GLU A 57 2.16 -34.65 -3.15
C GLU A 57 1.85 -35.09 -4.57
N ASP A 58 1.01 -34.31 -5.25
CA ASP A 58 0.59 -34.60 -6.60
C ASP A 58 1.59 -33.95 -7.56
N GLY A 59 2.47 -34.77 -8.14
CA GLY A 59 3.53 -34.28 -9.02
C GLY A 59 3.00 -33.47 -10.23
N LYS A 60 1.79 -33.76 -10.74
CA LYS A 60 1.21 -32.98 -11.84
C LYS A 60 0.76 -31.61 -11.38
N LYS A 61 0.09 -31.54 -10.22
CA LYS A 61 -0.35 -30.26 -9.66
C LYS A 61 0.83 -29.41 -9.21
N LEU A 62 1.84 -30.03 -8.58
CA LEU A 62 3.07 -29.37 -8.18
C LEU A 62 3.81 -28.81 -9.40
N ALA A 63 3.97 -29.59 -10.48
CA ALA A 63 4.60 -29.10 -11.70
C ALA A 63 3.83 -27.94 -12.35
N ALA A 64 2.49 -28.00 -12.36
CA ALA A 64 1.65 -26.90 -12.85
C ALA A 64 1.79 -25.64 -11.97
N GLU A 65 1.79 -25.79 -10.65
CA GLU A 65 1.95 -24.65 -9.75
C GLU A 65 3.36 -24.05 -9.87
N MET A 66 4.41 -24.88 -9.94
CA MET A 66 5.80 -24.43 -10.17
C MET A 66 5.97 -23.66 -11.48
N LEU A 67 5.16 -23.95 -12.51
CA LEU A 67 5.17 -23.19 -13.75
C LEU A 67 4.71 -21.73 -13.54
N HIS A 68 3.82 -21.50 -12.59
CA HIS A 68 3.22 -20.20 -12.29
C HIS A 68 3.84 -19.50 -11.08
N GLU A 69 4.47 -20.24 -10.18
CA GLU A 69 5.03 -19.72 -8.93
C GLU A 69 6.13 -18.68 -9.22
N GLY A 70 6.04 -17.52 -8.55
CA GLY A 70 6.97 -16.41 -8.72
C GLY A 70 6.80 -15.58 -10.00
N LYS A 71 5.81 -15.89 -10.85
CA LYS A 71 5.50 -15.10 -12.06
C LYS A 71 4.32 -14.19 -11.82
N TYR A 72 4.47 -12.92 -12.20
CA TYR A 72 3.39 -11.93 -12.18
C TYR A 72 2.86 -11.74 -13.60
N ILE A 73 1.55 -11.96 -13.81
CA ILE A 73 0.92 -11.80 -15.12
C ILE A 73 0.29 -10.41 -15.17
N LEU A 74 0.78 -9.57 -16.07
CA LEU A 74 0.17 -8.29 -16.39
C LEU A 74 -0.79 -8.47 -17.56
N LYS A 75 -2.05 -8.08 -17.35
CA LYS A 75 -3.06 -8.01 -18.42
C LYS A 75 -3.35 -6.55 -18.70
N THR A 76 -3.26 -6.16 -19.96
CA THR A 76 -3.60 -4.82 -20.45
C THR A 76 -4.46 -4.95 -21.70
N ASP A 77 -5.37 -4.00 -21.88
CA ASP A 77 -6.15 -3.78 -23.11
C ASP A 77 -5.43 -2.86 -24.10
N HIS A 78 -4.32 -2.25 -23.69
CA HIS A 78 -3.49 -1.39 -24.53
C HIS A 78 -2.61 -2.25 -25.45
N MET A 79 -3.02 -2.42 -26.71
CA MET A 79 -2.36 -3.31 -27.66
C MET A 79 -1.06 -2.76 -28.26
N GLU A 80 -0.84 -1.45 -28.14
CA GLU A 80 0.28 -0.74 -28.78
C GLU A 80 1.51 -0.59 -27.87
N ILE A 81 1.42 -0.96 -26.59
CA ILE A 81 2.55 -0.85 -25.67
C ILE A 81 3.39 -2.12 -25.67
N THR A 82 4.70 -1.95 -25.51
CA THR A 82 5.62 -3.06 -25.32
C THR A 82 5.43 -3.68 -23.93
N ALA A 83 5.88 -4.93 -23.76
CA ALA A 83 5.87 -5.59 -22.46
C ALA A 83 6.68 -4.82 -21.39
N VAL A 84 7.76 -4.14 -21.80
CA VAL A 84 8.57 -3.32 -20.89
C VAL A 84 7.80 -2.09 -20.42
N GLU A 85 7.13 -1.39 -21.33
CA GLU A 85 6.28 -0.24 -20.99
C GLU A 85 5.12 -0.64 -20.10
N ALA A 86 4.46 -1.78 -20.38
CA ALA A 86 3.42 -2.33 -19.52
C ALA A 86 3.92 -2.59 -18.09
N VAL A 87 5.14 -3.14 -17.94
CA VAL A 87 5.76 -3.34 -16.62
C VAL A 87 6.11 -2.00 -15.97
N THR A 88 6.60 -1.03 -16.73
CA THR A 88 6.92 0.31 -16.20
C THR A 88 5.67 1.01 -15.68
N CYS A 89 4.59 1.09 -16.47
CA CYS A 89 3.30 1.64 -16.03
C CYS A 89 2.75 0.88 -14.83
N TYR A 90 2.85 -0.45 -14.80
CA TYR A 90 2.44 -1.21 -13.62
C TYR A 90 3.26 -0.83 -12.38
N LYS A 91 4.57 -0.60 -12.52
CA LYS A 91 5.42 -0.17 -11.40
C LYS A 91 5.17 1.26 -10.96
N GLU A 92 4.65 2.13 -11.84
CA GLU A 92 4.18 3.47 -11.46
C GLU A 92 2.98 3.44 -10.51
N LEU A 93 2.28 2.29 -10.38
CA LEU A 93 1.27 2.09 -9.33
C LEU A 93 1.84 2.37 -7.92
N ASN A 94 3.11 2.06 -7.68
CA ASN A 94 3.76 2.35 -6.40
C ASN A 94 3.75 3.86 -6.08
N THR A 95 3.76 4.72 -7.09
CA THR A 95 3.63 6.18 -6.91
C THR A 95 2.26 6.54 -6.37
N VAL A 96 1.21 5.87 -6.84
CA VAL A 96 -0.16 6.04 -6.34
C VAL A 96 -0.27 5.51 -4.91
N GLU A 97 0.29 4.33 -4.62
CA GLU A 97 0.31 3.78 -3.27
C GLU A 97 1.07 4.68 -2.28
N GLN A 98 2.20 5.23 -2.71
CA GLN A 98 2.98 6.20 -1.94
C GLN A 98 2.16 7.48 -1.70
N GLY A 99 1.50 8.01 -2.73
CA GLY A 99 0.60 9.16 -2.59
C GLY A 99 -0.55 8.89 -1.61
N CYS A 100 -1.15 7.69 -1.64
CA CYS A 100 -2.17 7.25 -0.69
C CYS A 100 -1.64 7.09 0.75
N ARG A 101 -0.35 6.78 0.90
CA ARG A 101 0.32 6.72 2.21
C ARG A 101 0.63 8.13 2.72
N ASP A 102 1.15 8.99 1.87
CA ASP A 102 1.43 10.39 2.16
C ASP A 102 0.18 11.17 2.55
N LEU A 103 -0.96 10.83 1.96
CA LEU A 103 -2.29 11.32 2.32
C LEU A 103 -2.59 11.20 3.82
N LYS A 104 -2.06 10.15 4.45
CA LYS A 104 -2.30 9.81 5.86
C LYS A 104 -1.25 10.43 6.79
N ASP A 105 -0.04 10.67 6.29
CA ASP A 105 1.12 10.99 7.12
C ASP A 105 1.69 12.41 6.89
N VAL A 106 1.71 12.94 5.66
CA VAL A 106 2.45 14.16 5.29
C VAL A 106 1.82 15.46 5.79
N ILE A 107 0.51 15.48 6.02
CA ILE A 107 -0.18 16.67 6.55
C ILE A 107 -0.02 16.77 8.09
N ASP A 108 0.77 15.90 8.72
CA ASP A 108 0.90 15.83 10.19
C ASP A 108 -0.47 15.65 10.89
N MET A 109 -1.50 15.23 10.14
CA MET A 109 -2.79 14.88 10.70
C MET A 109 -2.65 13.54 11.40
N ARG A 110 -2.75 13.53 12.73
CA ARG A 110 -2.89 12.29 13.51
C ARG A 110 -4.01 11.43 12.90
N PRO A 111 -3.95 10.09 12.97
CA PRO A 111 -5.03 9.23 12.47
C PRO A 111 -6.40 9.67 13.03
N ILE A 112 -7.25 10.23 12.17
CA ILE A 112 -8.59 10.68 12.54
C ILE A 112 -9.59 9.60 12.15
N HIS A 113 -10.18 8.96 13.14
CA HIS A 113 -11.18 7.91 12.93
C HIS A 113 -12.58 8.54 12.82
N HIS A 114 -12.97 8.92 11.60
CA HIS A 114 -14.30 9.44 11.33
C HIS A 114 -15.35 8.32 11.37
N GLN A 115 -16.47 8.57 12.05
CA GLN A 115 -17.60 7.63 12.19
C GLN A 115 -18.90 8.12 11.56
N LYS A 116 -18.92 9.37 11.06
CA LYS A 116 -20.06 9.98 10.38
C LYS A 116 -19.71 10.21 8.93
N ASP A 117 -20.64 9.90 8.03
CA ASP A 117 -20.43 9.94 6.58
C ASP A 117 -19.97 11.34 6.11
N ASP A 118 -20.64 12.41 6.54
CA ASP A 118 -20.26 13.80 6.18
C ASP A 118 -18.81 14.14 6.56
N ARG A 119 -18.32 13.60 7.69
CA ARG A 119 -16.95 13.84 8.14
C ARG A 119 -15.93 13.02 7.35
N ILE A 120 -16.32 11.82 6.92
CA ILE A 120 -15.51 10.97 6.03
C ILE A 120 -15.36 11.68 4.68
N GLU A 121 -16.46 12.17 4.11
CA GLU A 121 -16.45 12.90 2.82
C GLU A 121 -15.57 14.15 2.88
N ALA A 122 -15.75 15.00 3.90
CA ALA A 122 -14.93 16.19 4.08
C ALA A 122 -13.43 15.85 4.25
N HIS A 123 -13.11 14.80 4.99
CA HIS A 123 -11.72 14.37 5.16
C HIS A 123 -11.10 13.89 3.85
N ILE A 124 -11.81 13.04 3.10
CA ILE A 124 -11.35 12.57 1.79
C ILE A 124 -11.10 13.77 0.87
N PHE A 125 -12.03 14.73 0.82
CA PHE A 125 -11.88 15.94 0.00
C PHE A 125 -10.62 16.75 0.34
N VAL A 126 -10.44 17.09 1.63
CA VAL A 126 -9.26 17.85 2.08
C VAL A 126 -7.96 17.09 1.82
N ALA A 127 -7.97 15.79 2.08
CA ALA A 127 -6.80 14.96 1.87
C ALA A 127 -6.45 14.91 0.36
N THR A 128 -7.43 14.69 -0.52
CA THR A 128 -7.21 14.72 -1.98
C THR A 128 -6.64 16.07 -2.43
N LEU A 129 -7.13 17.19 -1.90
CA LEU A 129 -6.61 18.52 -2.21
C LEU A 129 -5.15 18.67 -1.78
N ALA A 130 -4.80 18.22 -0.58
CA ALA A 130 -3.43 18.26 -0.08
C ALA A 130 -2.48 17.39 -0.91
N LEU A 131 -2.92 16.19 -1.32
CA LEU A 131 -2.16 15.34 -2.24
C LEU A 131 -1.94 16.04 -3.58
N PHE A 132 -2.99 16.66 -4.13
CA PHE A 132 -2.89 17.42 -5.37
C PHE A 132 -1.87 18.57 -5.28
N ILE A 133 -1.87 19.32 -4.17
CA ILE A 133 -0.89 20.39 -3.91
C ILE A 133 0.52 19.81 -3.83
N LYS A 134 0.71 18.70 -3.12
CA LYS A 134 2.02 18.03 -3.04
C LYS A 134 2.51 17.59 -4.42
N CYS A 135 1.68 16.89 -5.21
CA CYS A 135 2.05 16.45 -6.56
C CYS A 135 2.35 17.65 -7.49
N SER A 136 1.58 18.73 -7.36
CA SER A 136 1.83 19.96 -8.12
C SER A 136 3.17 20.59 -7.76
N LEU A 137 3.51 20.61 -6.46
CA LEU A 137 4.82 21.07 -5.98
C LEU A 137 5.95 20.21 -6.54
N GLU A 138 5.83 18.88 -6.46
CA GLU A 138 6.82 17.95 -7.03
C GLU A 138 7.01 18.16 -8.53
N TYR A 139 5.91 18.27 -9.27
CA TYR A 139 5.94 18.53 -10.71
C TYR A 139 6.67 19.83 -11.06
N GLN A 140 6.38 20.92 -10.34
CA GLN A 140 7.05 22.21 -10.54
C GLN A 140 8.54 22.16 -10.19
N LEU A 141 8.91 21.40 -9.16
CA LEU A 141 10.29 21.28 -8.70
C LEU A 141 11.11 20.29 -9.53
N ALA A 142 10.50 19.30 -10.20
CA ALA A 142 11.20 18.22 -10.89
C ALA A 142 12.25 18.71 -11.91
N SER A 143 11.98 19.83 -12.59
CA SER A 143 12.89 20.41 -13.59
C SER A 143 14.03 21.25 -12.99
N LYS A 144 13.87 21.77 -11.78
CA LYS A 144 14.79 22.75 -11.16
C LYS A 144 15.56 22.19 -9.97
N LEU A 145 14.95 21.27 -9.23
CA LEU A 145 15.44 20.65 -8.00
C LEU A 145 15.08 19.14 -7.98
N PRO A 146 15.57 18.33 -8.93
CA PRO A 146 15.19 16.92 -9.08
C PRO A 146 15.55 16.03 -7.88
N GLN A 147 16.47 16.49 -7.01
CA GLN A 147 16.90 15.78 -5.82
C GLN A 147 15.99 15.98 -4.59
N LEU A 148 14.99 16.87 -4.68
CA LEU A 148 14.08 17.19 -3.57
C LEU A 148 12.72 16.56 -3.82
N SER A 149 12.23 15.74 -2.88
CA SER A 149 10.83 15.30 -2.89
C SER A 149 9.90 16.43 -2.46
N GLY A 150 8.59 16.30 -2.77
CA GLY A 150 7.59 17.27 -2.32
C GLY A 150 7.47 17.31 -0.81
N THR A 151 7.65 16.14 -0.16
CA THR A 151 7.69 16.05 1.30
C THR A 151 8.88 16.84 1.85
N ASP A 152 10.08 16.66 1.30
CA ASP A 152 11.27 17.42 1.73
C ASP A 152 11.09 18.92 1.53
N ALA A 153 10.46 19.31 0.41
CA ALA A 153 10.16 20.69 0.12
C ALA A 153 9.19 21.29 1.16
N LEU A 154 8.13 20.58 1.54
CA LEU A 154 7.20 21.00 2.60
C LEU A 154 7.88 21.07 3.97
N VAL A 155 8.76 20.11 4.29
CA VAL A 155 9.53 20.11 5.55
C VAL A 155 10.48 21.31 5.60
N ALA A 156 11.15 21.65 4.50
CA ALA A 156 12.01 22.83 4.44
C ALA A 156 11.25 24.12 4.75
N MET A 157 9.99 24.24 4.29
CA MET A 157 9.15 25.40 4.59
C MET A 157 8.89 25.60 6.09
N LYS A 158 8.97 24.56 6.93
CA LYS A 158 8.83 24.68 8.41
C LYS A 158 9.90 25.58 9.05
N SER A 159 10.98 25.91 8.33
CA SER A 159 12.00 26.87 8.78
C SER A 159 11.60 28.34 8.62
N ILE A 160 10.53 28.64 7.89
CA ILE A 160 9.94 29.98 7.83
C ILE A 160 9.12 30.18 9.10
N GLY A 161 9.46 31.22 9.87
CA GLY A 161 8.73 31.63 11.07
C GLY A 161 7.98 32.92 10.80
N LEU A 162 6.74 32.99 11.28
CA LEU A 162 5.95 34.23 11.35
C LEU A 162 5.94 34.70 12.80
N SER A 163 6.29 35.96 13.05
CA SER A 163 6.24 36.57 14.38
C SER A 163 5.46 37.86 14.33
N GLU A 164 4.59 38.09 15.31
CA GLU A 164 3.85 39.33 15.45
C GLU A 164 4.46 40.15 16.60
N LEU A 165 4.76 41.41 16.32
CA LEU A 165 5.29 42.38 17.29
C LEU A 165 4.30 43.53 17.42
N ALA A 166 3.80 43.72 18.64
CA ALA A 166 2.98 44.88 18.98
C ALA A 166 3.88 46.00 19.55
N MET A 167 3.95 47.13 18.85
CA MET A 167 4.63 48.35 19.31
C MET A 167 3.78 49.57 18.98
N ASP A 168 3.64 50.49 19.94
CA ASP A 168 2.96 51.79 19.76
C ASP A 168 1.59 51.69 19.06
N HIS A 169 0.72 50.79 19.54
CA HIS A 169 -0.61 50.50 18.98
C HIS A 169 -0.62 49.97 17.53
N LYS A 170 0.52 49.59 16.98
CA LYS A 170 0.65 48.91 15.68
C LYS A 170 1.09 47.46 15.88
N VAL A 171 0.49 46.56 15.12
CA VAL A 171 0.91 45.16 15.03
C VAL A 171 1.75 45.04 13.75
N MET A 172 3.01 44.66 13.90
CA MET A 172 3.90 44.35 12.78
C MET A 172 4.07 42.84 12.66
N ARG A 173 3.95 42.31 11.45
CA ARG A 173 4.26 40.92 11.13
C ARG A 173 5.66 40.82 10.53
N LEU A 174 6.49 39.97 11.11
CA LEU A 174 7.83 39.66 10.62
C LEU A 174 7.85 38.22 10.11
N VAL A 175 8.36 38.02 8.89
CA VAL A 175 8.57 36.70 8.30
C VAL A 175 10.07 36.42 8.22
N SER A 176 10.52 35.28 8.75
CA SER A 176 11.91 34.86 8.61
C SER A 176 12.17 34.39 7.17
N GLY A 177 13.36 34.67 6.64
CA GLY A 177 13.73 34.24 5.27
C GLY A 177 13.95 32.73 5.09
N GLY A 178 13.72 31.92 6.13
CA GLY A 178 13.90 30.47 6.12
C GLY A 178 15.35 29.98 5.96
N GLY A 179 15.51 28.65 5.98
CA GLY A 179 16.78 27.95 5.78
C GLY A 179 17.27 27.95 4.33
N ARG A 180 18.42 27.31 4.08
CA ARG A 180 19.05 27.25 2.75
C ARG A 180 18.13 26.62 1.70
N ASP A 181 17.55 25.46 2.02
CA ASP A 181 16.70 24.74 1.07
C ASP A 181 15.39 25.47 0.81
N THR A 182 14.83 26.13 1.82
CA THR A 182 13.66 27.01 1.66
C THR A 182 13.90 28.09 0.62
N LYS A 183 15.02 28.81 0.72
CA LYS A 183 15.36 29.88 -0.24
C LYS A 183 15.52 29.33 -1.66
N ARG A 184 16.11 28.14 -1.80
CA ARG A 184 16.25 27.46 -3.09
C ARG A 184 14.89 27.09 -3.68
N ILE A 185 13.99 26.55 -2.87
CA ILE A 185 12.63 26.18 -3.26
C ILE A 185 11.83 27.41 -3.67
N LEU A 186 11.80 28.46 -2.84
CA LEU A 186 11.10 29.71 -3.14
C LEU A 186 11.59 30.34 -4.46
N SER A 187 12.90 30.37 -4.67
CA SER A 187 13.51 30.82 -5.93
C SER A 187 13.10 29.94 -7.12
N ALA A 188 13.12 28.62 -6.97
CA ALA A 188 12.68 27.68 -8.00
C ALA A 188 11.20 27.87 -8.36
N LEU A 189 10.35 28.18 -7.38
CA LEU A 189 8.93 28.47 -7.57
C LEU A 189 8.65 29.92 -7.99
N ASN A 190 9.68 30.77 -8.11
CA ASN A 190 9.57 32.20 -8.39
C ASN A 190 8.69 32.96 -7.39
N ILE A 191 8.68 32.52 -6.13
CA ILE A 191 7.98 33.17 -5.02
C ILE A 191 8.93 34.21 -4.42
N LYS A 192 8.64 35.48 -4.66
CA LYS A 192 9.46 36.61 -4.19
C LYS A 192 8.90 37.27 -2.94
N GLU A 193 7.58 37.25 -2.80
CA GLU A 193 6.88 37.83 -1.66
C GLU A 193 6.43 36.70 -0.74
N ILE A 194 7.01 36.67 0.45
CA ILE A 194 6.69 35.71 1.52
C ILE A 194 5.87 36.34 2.63
N ASN A 195 5.66 37.65 2.58
CA ASN A 195 4.88 38.37 3.57
C ASN A 195 3.40 38.04 3.38
N PRO A 196 2.68 37.75 4.47
CA PRO A 196 1.23 37.59 4.38
C PRO A 196 0.60 38.92 3.95
N PRO A 197 -0.56 38.88 3.26
CA PRO A 197 -1.30 40.09 2.94
C PRO A 197 -1.65 40.88 4.21
N ASP A 198 -1.74 42.20 4.08
CA ASP A 198 -2.25 43.07 5.13
C ASP A 198 -3.71 42.68 5.45
N PRO A 199 -4.11 42.73 6.73
CA PRO A 199 -5.45 42.35 7.18
C PRO A 199 -6.56 43.24 6.64
#